data_AF-A0A2S5MZ00-F1
#
_entry.id   AF-A0A2S5MZ00-F1
#
_cell.length_a   1.000
_cell.length_b   1.000
_cell.length_c   1.000
_cell.angle_alpha   90.00
_cell.angle_beta   90.00
_cell.angle_gamma   90.00
#
_symmetry.space_group_name_H-M   'P 1'
#
loop_
_entity.id
_entity.type
_entity.pdbx_description
1 polymer ?
#
loop_
_entity_poly.entity_id
_entity_poly.type
_entity_poly.pdbx_seq_one_letter_code
_entity_poly.pdbx_strand_id
1 'polypeptide(L)'
;MSIRRSGESARTTALPDAIANHPLLRRAPPAFLPYVQLARLDRPIGWWLLLLPCWESSALASASMREGPNVWHLALFFIGAVAMRGAGSTYNDYVDRE
;
A
#
# COMPACT_ATOMS: atom_id res chain seq x y z
N MET A 1 21.77 -34.35 15.34
CA MET A 1 21.07 -33.35 16.17
C MET A 1 21.52 -31.95 15.74
N SER A 2 20.89 -31.36 14.73
CA SER A 2 20.87 -29.90 14.49
C SER A 2 19.92 -29.62 13.32
N ILE A 3 18.62 -29.55 13.62
CA ILE A 3 17.60 -29.01 12.71
C ILE A 3 17.15 -27.70 13.36
N ARG A 4 17.89 -26.61 13.16
CA ARG A 4 17.42 -25.26 13.45
C ARG A 4 18.01 -24.28 12.43
N ARG A 5 17.16 -23.33 12.01
CA ARG A 5 17.46 -21.95 11.58
C ARG A 5 17.42 -21.54 10.10
N SER A 6 16.87 -22.32 9.16
CA SER A 6 16.55 -21.73 7.84
C SER A 6 15.31 -20.82 7.85
N GLY A 7 14.42 -20.96 8.84
CA GLY A 7 13.23 -20.11 9.01
C GLY A 7 13.44 -18.84 9.86
N GLU A 8 14.66 -18.57 10.34
CA GLU A 8 14.92 -17.47 11.28
C GLU A 8 15.46 -16.22 10.59
N SER A 9 16.25 -16.37 9.52
CA SER A 9 16.77 -15.25 8.73
C SER A 9 15.68 -14.49 7.97
N ALA A 10 14.65 -15.18 7.46
CA ALA A 10 13.53 -14.54 6.77
C ALA A 10 12.59 -13.76 7.71
N ARG A 11 12.56 -14.11 9.01
CA ARG A 11 11.74 -13.42 10.02
C ARG A 11 12.34 -12.07 10.46
N THR A 12 13.62 -11.82 10.20
CA THR A 12 14.28 -10.57 10.63
C THR A 12 14.02 -9.38 9.69
N THR A 13 13.66 -9.63 8.42
CA THR A 13 13.43 -8.57 7.41
C THR A 13 11.97 -8.21 7.18
N ALA A 14 11.03 -8.93 7.79
CA ALA A 14 9.60 -8.72 7.64
C ALA A 14 9.04 -8.04 8.90
N LEU A 15 8.31 -6.93 8.73
CA LEU A 15 7.56 -6.32 9.83
C LEU A 15 6.54 -7.32 10.41
N PRO A 16 6.22 -7.24 11.72
CA PRO A 16 5.34 -8.21 12.39
C PRO A 16 3.99 -8.46 11.69
N ASP A 17 3.46 -7.44 10.99
CA ASP A 17 2.17 -7.49 10.30
C ASP A 17 2.25 -7.71 8.78
N ALA A 18 3.47 -7.81 8.23
CA ALA A 18 3.69 -8.00 6.81
C ALA A 18 3.26 -9.42 6.40
N ILE A 19 2.48 -9.52 5.33
CA ILE A 19 2.08 -10.81 4.76
C ILE A 19 3.33 -11.44 4.11
N ALA A 20 4.01 -12.32 4.85
CA ALA A 20 5.30 -12.92 4.50
C ALA A 20 5.36 -13.61 3.11
N ASN A 21 4.21 -13.97 2.53
CA ASN A 21 4.09 -14.65 1.23
C ASN A 21 3.45 -13.79 0.12
N HIS A 22 3.38 -12.45 0.27
CA HIS A 22 2.73 -11.62 -0.74
C HIS A 22 3.55 -11.58 -2.06
N PRO A 23 2.94 -11.80 -3.23
CA PRO A 23 3.66 -11.81 -4.51
C PRO A 23 4.34 -10.48 -4.84
N LEU A 24 3.85 -9.36 -4.28
CA LEU A 24 4.49 -8.04 -4.41
C LEU A 24 5.81 -7.96 -3.63
N LEU A 25 5.90 -8.53 -2.42
CA LEU A 25 7.17 -8.61 -1.70
C LEU A 25 8.15 -9.54 -2.43
N ARG A 26 7.65 -10.59 -3.07
CA ARG A 26 8.47 -11.57 -3.80
C ARG A 26 9.06 -11.02 -5.11
N ARG A 27 8.46 -9.97 -5.68
CA ARG A 27 8.94 -9.29 -6.91
C ARG A 27 9.67 -7.98 -6.64
N ALA A 28 9.59 -7.43 -5.42
CA ALA A 28 10.27 -6.18 -5.08
C ALA A 28 11.79 -6.41 -4.95
N PRO A 29 12.64 -5.52 -5.50
CA PRO A 29 14.06 -5.53 -5.19
C PRO A 29 14.29 -5.33 -3.69
N PRO A 30 15.34 -5.92 -3.10
CA PRO A 30 15.57 -5.88 -1.65
C PRO A 30 15.64 -4.47 -1.06
N ALA A 31 16.05 -3.46 -1.84
CA ALA A 31 16.08 -2.06 -1.42
C ALA A 31 14.67 -1.42 -1.27
N PHE A 32 13.67 -1.90 -2.01
CA PHE A 32 12.30 -1.37 -1.97
C PHE A 32 11.40 -2.13 -1.00
N LEU A 33 11.80 -3.32 -0.56
CA LEU A 33 11.08 -4.10 0.46
C LEU A 33 10.67 -3.29 1.71
N PRO A 34 11.55 -2.50 2.35
CA PRO A 34 11.15 -1.73 3.53
C PRO A 34 10.08 -0.67 3.20
N TYR A 35 10.16 -0.01 2.03
CA TYR A 35 9.17 0.98 1.62
C TYR A 35 7.81 0.35 1.28
N VAL A 36 7.82 -0.83 0.63
CA VAL A 36 6.61 -1.57 0.30
C VAL A 36 5.91 -2.07 1.55
N GLN A 37 6.68 -2.54 2.54
CA GLN A 37 6.16 -2.99 3.84
C GLN A 37 5.65 -1.82 4.69
N LEU A 38 6.40 -0.71 4.75
CA LEU A 38 6.00 0.48 5.50
C LEU A 38 4.74 1.12 4.90
N ALA A 39 4.64 1.15 3.57
CA ALA A 39 3.44 1.62 2.88
C ALA A 39 2.26 0.63 2.94
N ARG A 40 2.45 -0.55 3.57
CA ARG A 40 1.48 -1.64 3.67
C ARG A 40 0.83 -1.98 2.31
N LEU A 41 1.61 -1.93 1.23
CA LEU A 41 1.14 -2.19 -0.14
C LEU A 41 0.73 -3.64 -0.36
N ASP A 42 1.11 -4.52 0.56
CA ASP A 42 0.61 -5.89 0.68
C ASP A 42 -0.89 -5.98 1.01
N ARG A 43 -1.52 -4.90 1.52
CA ARG A 43 -2.95 -4.89 1.87
C ARG A 43 -3.73 -3.94 0.96
N PRO A 44 -4.25 -4.42 -0.19
CA PRO A 44 -4.93 -3.59 -1.17
C PRO A 44 -6.16 -2.88 -0.60
N ILE A 45 -6.80 -3.47 0.42
CA ILE A 45 -7.98 -2.91 1.07
C ILE A 45 -7.75 -1.49 1.60
N GLY A 46 -6.55 -1.18 2.09
CA GLY A 46 -6.27 0.12 2.72
C GLY A 46 -6.33 1.30 1.75
N TRP A 47 -5.79 1.14 0.54
CA TRP A 47 -5.80 2.20 -0.48
C TRP A 47 -7.02 2.10 -1.41
N TRP A 48 -7.66 0.93 -1.55
CA TRP A 48 -8.96 0.82 -2.23
C TRP A 48 -10.06 1.62 -1.55
N LEU A 49 -10.11 1.61 -0.21
CA LEU A 49 -11.08 2.40 0.55
C LEU A 49 -10.93 3.91 0.32
N LEU A 50 -9.73 4.39 -0.03
CA LEU A 50 -9.50 5.79 -0.41
C LEU A 50 -9.81 6.03 -1.89
N LEU A 51 -9.45 5.08 -2.75
CA LEU A 51 -9.53 5.23 -4.20
C LEU A 51 -10.98 5.18 -4.73
N LEU A 52 -11.76 4.20 -4.27
CA LEU A 52 -13.14 4.01 -4.70
C LEU A 52 -13.99 5.28 -4.54
N PRO A 53 -14.08 5.91 -3.36
CA PRO A 53 -14.87 7.14 -3.21
C PRO A 53 -14.34 8.31 -4.06
N CYS A 54 -13.03 8.41 -4.30
CA CYS A 54 -12.47 9.41 -5.20
C CYS A 54 -12.91 9.19 -6.66
N TRP A 55 -12.91 7.94 -7.12
CA TRP A 55 -13.35 7.61 -8.47
C TRP A 55 -14.85 7.77 -8.66
N GLU A 56 -15.67 7.38 -7.67
CA GLU A 56 -17.12 7.64 -7.69
C GLU A 56 -17.42 9.15 -7.75
N SER A 57 -16.71 9.95 -6.94
CA SER A 57 -16.85 11.41 -6.97
C SER A 57 -16.42 12.00 -8.32
N SER A 58 -15.32 11.52 -8.90
CA SER A 58 -14.87 11.93 -10.23
C SER A 58 -15.86 11.56 -11.33
N ALA A 59 -16.47 10.37 -11.25
CA ALA A 59 -17.48 9.92 -12.19
C ALA A 59 -18.75 10.78 -12.10
N LEU A 60 -19.22 11.07 -10.88
CA LEU A 60 -20.37 11.94 -10.64
C LEU A 60 -20.13 13.37 -11.15
N ALA A 61 -18.93 13.93 -10.90
CA ALA A 61 -18.55 15.25 -11.39
C ALA A 61 -18.52 15.30 -12.93
N SER A 62 -17.93 14.29 -13.57
CA SER A 62 -17.85 14.20 -15.04
C SER A 62 -19.24 14.05 -15.66
N ALA A 63 -20.11 13.23 -15.05
CA ALA A 63 -21.50 13.07 -15.47
C ALA A 63 -22.28 14.40 -15.39
N SER A 64 -22.06 15.21 -14.33
CA SER A 64 -22.66 16.54 -14.21
C SER A 64 -22.19 17.51 -15.30
N MET A 65 -20.94 17.38 -15.75
CA MET A 65 -20.37 18.20 -16.82
C MET A 65 -20.71 17.68 -18.23
N ARG A 66 -21.38 16.51 -18.33
CA ARG A 66 -21.61 15.77 -19.58
C ARG A 66 -20.32 15.43 -20.33
N GLU A 67 -19.23 15.29 -19.59
CA GLU A 67 -17.91 14.94 -20.10
C GLU A 67 -17.54 13.51 -19.69
N GLY A 68 -16.61 12.91 -20.43
CA GLY A 68 -16.03 11.62 -20.04
C GLY A 68 -15.15 11.77 -18.79
N PRO A 69 -14.98 10.71 -17.99
CA PRO A 69 -14.10 10.75 -16.83
C PRO A 69 -12.67 11.08 -17.24
N ASN A 70 -12.11 12.13 -16.62
CA ASN A 70 -10.77 12.57 -16.94
C ASN A 70 -9.74 11.58 -16.37
N VAL A 71 -9.09 10.84 -17.27
CA VAL A 71 -8.10 9.80 -16.95
C VAL A 71 -6.93 10.35 -16.12
N TRP A 72 -6.56 11.62 -16.31
CA TRP A 72 -5.52 12.28 -15.54
C TRP A 72 -5.91 12.41 -14.06
N HIS A 73 -7.14 12.84 -13.77
CA HIS A 73 -7.65 12.91 -12.40
C HIS A 73 -7.73 11.53 -11.75
N LEU A 74 -8.18 10.51 -12.48
CA LEU A 74 -8.23 9.13 -11.98
C LEU A 74 -6.84 8.62 -11.59
N ALA A 75 -5.83 8.90 -12.41
CA ALA A 75 -4.44 8.54 -12.14
C ALA A 75 -3.87 9.30 -10.93
N LEU A 76 -4.17 10.59 -10.79
CA LEU A 76 -3.77 11.39 -9.62
C LEU A 76 -4.43 10.87 -8.34
N PHE A 77 -5.72 10.51 -8.37
CA PHE A 77 -6.40 9.90 -7.23
C PHE A 77 -5.82 8.54 -6.87
N PHE A 78 -5.43 7.73 -7.86
CA PHE A 78 -4.74 6.47 -7.61
C PHE A 78 -3.40 6.69 -6.89
N ILE A 79 -2.55 7.57 -7.41
CA ILE A 79 -1.25 7.89 -6.80
C ILE A 79 -1.45 8.47 -5.40
N GLY A 80 -2.39 9.40 -5.25
CA GLY A 80 -2.73 10.03 -3.97
C GLY A 80 -3.22 9.02 -2.93
N ALA A 81 -4.13 8.11 -3.28
CA ALA A 81 -4.64 7.08 -2.39
C ALA A 81 -3.53 6.14 -1.88
N VAL A 82 -2.63 5.72 -2.77
CA VAL A 82 -1.48 4.89 -2.42
C VAL A 82 -0.52 5.66 -1.51
N ALA A 83 -0.20 6.91 -1.86
CA ALA A 83 0.69 7.76 -1.07
C ALA A 83 0.12 8.08 0.32
N MET A 84 -1.17 8.44 0.43
CA MET A 84 -1.84 8.71 1.70
C MET A 84 -1.88 7.49 2.61
N ARG A 85 -2.08 6.28 2.05
CA ARG A 85 -2.00 5.05 2.85
C ARG A 85 -0.61 4.87 3.44
N GLY A 86 0.44 5.09 2.64
CA GLY A 86 1.83 4.98 3.10
C GLY A 86 2.24 6.06 4.09
N ALA A 87 1.79 7.30 3.90
CA ALA A 87 2.01 8.39 4.85
C ALA A 87 1.29 8.12 6.18
N GLY A 88 0.03 7.67 6.13
CA GLY A 88 -0.75 7.35 7.31
C GLY A 88 -0.19 6.17 8.11
N SER A 89 0.29 5.12 7.44
CA SER A 89 0.96 4.01 8.13
C SER A 89 2.29 4.43 8.75
N THR A 90 3.11 5.21 8.03
CA THR A 90 4.38 5.72 8.56
C THR A 90 4.17 6.62 9.79
N TYR A 91 3.16 7.50 9.76
CA TYR A 91 2.83 8.35 10.90
C TYR A 91 2.32 7.53 12.10
N ASN A 92 1.46 6.55 11.85
CA ASN A 92 0.97 5.67 12.91
C ASN A 92 2.12 4.91 13.59
N ASP A 93 3.07 4.40 12.81
CA ASP A 93 4.24 3.69 13.34
C ASP A 93 5.20 4.63 14.12
N TYR A 94 5.20 5.94 13.81
CA TYR A 94 5.97 6.94 14.59
C TYR A 94 5.32 7.25 15.94
N VAL A 95 3.99 7.38 15.96
CA VAL A 95 3.22 7.67 17.20
C VAL A 95 3.20 6.46 18.13
N ASP A 96 3.07 5.25 17.59
CA ASP A 96 3.04 3.99 18.34
C ASP A 96 4.43 3.52 18.84
N ARG A 97 5.44 4.39 18.71
CA ARG A 97 6.82 4.10 19.13
C ARG A 97 7.07 4.40 20.61
N GLU A 98 6.15 5.11 21.27
CA GLU A 98 6.17 5.41 22.71
C GLU A 98 5.35 4.39 23.51
#